data_AF-A0A7X1SQY1-F1
#
_entry.id   AF-A0A7X1SQY1-F1
#
_cell.length_a   1.000
_cell.length_b   1.000
_cell.length_c   1.000
_cell.angle_alpha   90.00
_cell.angle_beta   90.00
_cell.angle_gamma   90.00
#
_symmetry.space_group_name_H-M   'P 1'
#
loop_
_entity.id
_entity.type
_entity.pdbx_description
1 polymer ?
#
loop_
_entity_poly.entity_id
_entity_poly.type
_entity_poly.pdbx_seq_one_letter_code
_entity_poly.pdbx_strand_id
1 'polypeptide(L)'
;MRFRFWLAVCVSLAAPLVSQASAQHLTPEQLDRLSQERQSELGSRNWGPPPTVTQAPQTLHATPVPVTCRSPAHDFEPLFAEPRRGAARVGTAAPQIAVTDTVFQGWRQVLRSGTTFAWIPEADVVAYRPLVDGASRNCVVTGENAAGMVLFDYPAK
;
A
#
# COMPACT_ATOMS: atom_id res chain seq x y z
N MET A 1 -44.64 2.50 56.52
CA MET A 1 -44.82 3.63 55.57
C MET A 1 -44.98 3.06 54.17
N ARG A 2 -46.00 3.54 53.42
CA ARG A 2 -46.35 3.09 52.06
C ARG A 2 -45.54 3.84 51.01
N PHE A 3 -45.02 3.15 49.98
CA PHE A 3 -44.79 3.64 48.60
C PHE A 3 -44.66 2.39 47.69
N ARG A 4 -45.61 2.04 46.81
CA ARG A 4 -45.90 2.57 45.45
C ARG A 4 -44.71 2.53 44.49
N PHE A 5 -44.68 1.59 43.53
CA PHE A 5 -44.97 1.80 42.10
C PHE A 5 -44.46 0.62 41.24
N TRP A 6 -45.33 0.14 40.35
CA TRP A 6 -45.01 -0.72 39.22
C TRP A 6 -44.20 0.04 38.17
N LEU A 7 -43.29 -0.64 37.47
CA LEU A 7 -43.10 -0.45 36.03
C LEU A 7 -42.32 -1.63 35.42
N ALA A 8 -42.99 -2.29 34.48
CA ALA A 8 -42.48 -3.38 33.66
C ALA A 8 -41.36 -2.87 32.75
N VAL A 9 -40.23 -3.57 32.76
CA VAL A 9 -39.14 -3.35 31.81
C VAL A 9 -39.44 -4.18 30.56
N CYS A 10 -40.07 -3.54 29.57
CA CYS A 10 -40.17 -4.10 28.22
C CYS A 10 -38.78 -4.06 27.57
N VAL A 11 -38.06 -5.18 27.60
CA VAL A 11 -36.86 -5.38 26.79
C VAL A 11 -37.30 -5.50 25.33
N SER A 12 -37.18 -4.41 24.58
CA SER A 12 -37.29 -4.42 23.12
C SER A 12 -35.92 -4.15 22.53
N LEU A 13 -35.08 -5.19 22.47
CA LEU A 13 -33.89 -5.20 21.62
C LEU A 13 -34.35 -5.32 20.17
N ALA A 14 -34.79 -4.21 19.59
CA ALA A 14 -34.84 -4.06 18.14
C ALA A 14 -33.40 -3.81 17.67
N ALA A 15 -32.64 -4.89 17.50
CA ALA A 15 -31.42 -4.82 16.71
C ALA A 15 -31.85 -4.50 15.27
N PRO A 16 -31.41 -3.38 14.65
CA PRO A 16 -31.49 -3.29 13.21
C PRO A 16 -30.61 -4.42 12.67
N LEU A 17 -31.27 -5.37 12.00
CA LEU A 17 -30.62 -6.36 11.16
C LEU A 17 -29.67 -5.59 10.25
N VAL A 18 -28.38 -5.68 10.56
CA VAL A 18 -27.31 -5.28 9.65
C VAL A 18 -27.55 -6.15 8.43
N SER A 19 -28.08 -5.58 7.35
CA SER A 19 -28.10 -6.25 6.05
C SER A 19 -26.66 -6.61 5.75
N GLN A 20 -26.29 -7.86 6.03
CA GLN A 20 -25.09 -8.45 5.50
C GLN A 20 -25.29 -8.43 3.99
N ALA A 21 -24.61 -7.50 3.33
CA ALA A 21 -24.42 -7.52 1.89
C ALA A 21 -23.64 -8.81 1.60
N SER A 22 -24.39 -9.90 1.49
CA SER A 22 -23.87 -11.19 1.08
C SER A 22 -23.49 -11.02 -0.37
N ALA A 23 -22.20 -11.20 -0.68
CA ALA A 23 -21.75 -11.30 -2.05
C ALA A 23 -22.57 -12.40 -2.72
N GLN A 24 -23.50 -11.98 -3.58
CA GLN A 24 -24.39 -12.89 -4.29
C GLN A 24 -23.53 -13.92 -5.01
N HIS A 25 -23.87 -15.20 -4.86
CA HIS A 25 -23.13 -16.34 -5.41
C HIS A 25 -23.33 -16.40 -6.93
N LEU A 26 -22.81 -15.40 -7.63
CA LEU A 26 -22.81 -15.34 -9.07
C LEU A 26 -21.59 -16.12 -9.56
N THR A 27 -21.84 -17.05 -10.47
CA THR A 27 -20.78 -17.70 -11.24
C THR A 27 -20.03 -16.67 -12.09
N PRO A 28 -18.75 -16.91 -12.43
CA PRO A 28 -17.99 -16.04 -13.31
C PRO A 28 -18.74 -15.70 -14.61
N GLU A 29 -19.42 -16.68 -15.21
CA GLU A 29 -20.20 -16.49 -16.44
C GLU A 29 -21.42 -15.57 -16.24
N GLN A 30 -22.04 -15.60 -15.06
CA GLN A 30 -23.12 -14.68 -14.71
C GLN A 30 -22.60 -13.27 -14.44
N LEU A 31 -21.42 -13.13 -13.85
CA LEU A 31 -20.76 -11.84 -13.69
C LEU A 31 -20.40 -11.23 -15.05
N ASP A 32 -19.91 -12.04 -15.98
CA ASP A 32 -19.59 -11.60 -17.34
C ASP A 32 -20.84 -11.16 -18.10
N ARG A 33 -21.94 -11.92 -17.98
CA ARG A 33 -23.22 -11.54 -18.59
C ARG A 33 -23.75 -10.22 -18.02
N LEU A 34 -23.76 -10.07 -16.69
CA LEU A 34 -24.21 -8.84 -16.04
C LEU A 34 -23.28 -7.65 -16.36
N SER A 35 -21.99 -7.90 -16.54
CA SER A 35 -21.02 -6.90 -16.99
C SER A 35 -21.33 -6.43 -18.41
N GLN A 36 -21.59 -7.36 -19.33
CA GLN A 36 -21.97 -7.04 -20.71
C GLN A 36 -23.31 -6.31 -20.80
N GLU A 37 -24.33 -6.76 -20.07
CA GLU A 37 -25.63 -6.08 -19.99
C GLU A 37 -25.46 -4.63 -19.52
N ARG A 38 -24.74 -4.41 -18.41
CA ARG A 38 -24.49 -3.05 -17.91
C ARG A 38 -23.63 -2.20 -18.85
N GLN A 39 -22.62 -2.77 -19.51
CA GLN A 39 -21.83 -2.04 -20.49
C GLN A 39 -22.68 -1.63 -21.70
N SER A 40 -23.62 -2.48 -22.12
CA SER A 40 -24.54 -2.17 -23.22
C SER A 40 -25.53 -1.05 -22.88
N GLU A 41 -26.02 -1.00 -21.63
CA GLU A 41 -26.91 0.05 -21.14
C GLU A 41 -26.24 1.42 -21.01
N LEU A 42 -24.95 1.43 -20.64
CA LEU A 42 -24.21 2.67 -20.41
C LEU A 42 -23.82 3.40 -21.71
N GLY A 43 -23.75 2.68 -22.83
CA GLY A 43 -23.37 3.22 -24.14
C GLY A 43 -21.98 3.85 -24.18
N SER A 44 -21.62 4.50 -25.30
CA SER A 44 -20.36 5.24 -25.41
C SER A 44 -20.45 6.56 -24.63
N ARG A 45 -20.03 6.54 -23.36
CA ARG A 45 -19.92 7.76 -22.56
C ARG A 45 -18.61 8.49 -22.87
N ASN A 46 -18.73 9.72 -23.39
CA ASN A 46 -17.62 10.66 -23.44
C ASN A 46 -17.51 11.36 -22.07
N TRP A 47 -16.49 11.02 -21.29
CA TRP A 47 -16.22 11.62 -19.98
C TRP A 47 -15.51 12.99 -20.06
N GLY A 48 -15.35 13.51 -21.28
CA GLY A 48 -14.50 14.65 -21.57
C GLY A 48 -13.02 14.26 -21.61
N PRO A 49 -12.13 15.19 -21.96
CA PRO A 49 -10.70 14.99 -21.78
C PRO A 49 -10.39 14.76 -20.30
N PRO A 50 -9.42 13.88 -19.97
CA PRO A 50 -8.93 13.77 -18.60
C PRO A 50 -8.56 15.14 -18.05
N PRO A 51 -8.82 15.43 -16.77
CA PRO A 51 -8.38 16.69 -16.18
C PRO A 51 -6.86 16.81 -16.32
N THR A 52 -6.38 17.98 -16.74
CA THR A 52 -4.95 18.27 -16.72
C THR A 52 -4.49 18.30 -15.28
N VAL A 53 -3.82 17.23 -14.84
CA VAL A 53 -3.21 17.18 -13.51
C VAL A 53 -1.87 17.90 -13.60
N THR A 54 -1.86 19.20 -13.33
CA THR A 54 -0.61 19.92 -13.07
C THR A 54 -0.16 19.58 -11.66
N GLN A 55 0.71 18.57 -11.51
CA GLN A 55 1.36 18.34 -10.22
C GLN A 55 2.20 19.57 -9.89
N ALA A 56 1.87 20.25 -8.79
CA ALA A 56 2.72 21.33 -8.28
C ALA A 56 4.12 20.75 -7.99
N PRO A 57 5.20 21.49 -8.30
CA PRO A 57 6.56 21.08 -7.96
C PRO A 57 6.63 20.76 -6.46
N GLN A 58 7.02 19.53 -6.12
CA GLN A 58 7.24 19.15 -4.74
C GLN A 58 8.65 19.61 -4.33
N THR A 59 8.75 20.34 -3.22
CA THR A 59 10.04 20.60 -2.59
C THR A 59 10.57 19.30 -2.02
N LEU A 60 11.76 18.91 -2.46
CA LEU A 60 12.44 17.71 -1.98
C LEU A 60 13.50 18.09 -0.94
N HIS A 61 13.62 17.25 0.07
CA HIS A 61 14.66 17.29 1.07
C HIS A 61 15.56 16.07 0.92
N ALA A 62 16.81 16.17 1.37
CA ALA A 62 17.68 15.01 1.46
C ALA A 62 17.08 13.99 2.44
N THR A 63 17.24 12.69 2.15
CA THR A 63 16.94 11.64 3.11
C THR A 63 17.80 11.80 4.35
N PRO A 64 17.33 11.39 5.55
CA PRO A 64 18.09 11.59 6.79
C PRO A 64 19.37 10.75 6.87
N VAL A 65 19.47 9.72 6.04
CA VAL A 65 20.67 8.91 5.83
C VAL A 65 20.84 8.64 4.33
N PRO A 66 22.08 8.39 3.85
CA PRO A 66 22.30 7.93 2.49
C PRO A 66 21.54 6.63 2.23
N VAL A 67 20.86 6.57 1.09
CA VAL A 67 20.09 5.39 0.66
C VAL A 67 20.29 5.12 -0.82
N THR A 68 20.13 3.86 -1.20
CA THR A 68 20.20 3.39 -2.57
C THR A 68 18.88 2.73 -2.95
N CYS A 69 18.43 2.94 -4.19
CA CYS A 69 17.28 2.23 -4.71
C CYS A 69 17.61 0.77 -5.01
N ARG A 70 16.80 -0.15 -4.49
CA ARG A 70 16.87 -1.60 -4.71
C ARG A 70 15.48 -2.18 -4.88
N SER A 71 15.41 -3.47 -5.16
CA SER A 71 14.15 -4.23 -5.19
C SER A 71 14.22 -5.41 -4.24
N PRO A 72 13.08 -5.87 -3.69
CA PRO A 72 13.01 -7.16 -3.05
C PRO A 72 13.22 -8.29 -4.07
N ALA A 73 13.77 -9.41 -3.62
CA ALA A 73 14.02 -10.59 -4.46
C ALA A 73 12.71 -11.07 -5.11
N HIS A 74 11.66 -11.20 -4.31
CA HIS A 74 10.31 -11.51 -4.74
C HIS A 74 9.35 -10.36 -4.42
N ASP A 75 8.19 -10.36 -5.04
CA ASP A 75 7.17 -9.35 -4.73
C ASP A 75 6.61 -9.62 -3.32
N PHE A 76 6.33 -8.53 -2.59
CA PHE A 76 5.75 -8.56 -1.24
C PHE A 76 6.61 -9.20 -0.14
N GLU A 77 7.94 -9.20 -0.27
CA GLU A 77 8.84 -9.63 0.81
C GLU A 77 8.52 -8.89 2.13
N PRO A 78 8.47 -9.59 3.28
CA PRO A 78 8.10 -8.96 4.54
C PRO A 78 9.18 -7.99 5.04
N LEU A 79 8.73 -6.86 5.57
CA LEU A 79 9.56 -5.93 6.34
C LEU A 79 9.31 -6.15 7.83
N PHE A 80 10.38 -6.08 8.61
CA PHE A 80 10.39 -6.40 10.03
C PHE A 80 10.78 -5.21 10.89
N ALA A 81 10.27 -5.15 12.12
CA ALA A 81 10.59 -4.09 13.08
C ALA A 81 12.06 -4.12 13.56
N GLU A 82 12.66 -5.31 13.60
CA GLU A 82 13.99 -5.58 14.16
C GLU A 82 14.76 -6.57 13.28
N PRO A 83 16.12 -6.53 13.30
CA PRO A 83 16.97 -7.39 12.47
C PRO A 83 17.16 -8.78 13.10
N ARG A 84 16.06 -9.51 13.33
CA ARG A 84 16.11 -10.86 13.89
C ARG A 84 14.95 -11.71 13.42
N ARG A 85 15.17 -13.03 13.46
CA ARG A 85 14.09 -14.00 13.25
C ARG A 85 13.04 -13.86 14.35
N GLY A 86 11.77 -13.93 13.95
CA GLY A 86 10.62 -13.80 14.85
C GLY A 86 10.26 -12.36 15.23
N ALA A 87 10.94 -11.35 14.68
CA ALA A 87 10.51 -9.95 14.81
C ALA A 87 9.11 -9.74 14.21
N ALA A 88 8.39 -8.75 14.74
CA ALA A 88 7.09 -8.38 14.22
C ALA A 88 7.20 -7.88 12.76
N ARG A 89 6.28 -8.32 11.90
CA ARG A 89 6.14 -7.79 10.55
C ARG A 89 5.49 -6.42 10.61
N VAL A 90 6.10 -5.42 9.96
CA VAL A 90 5.63 -4.02 9.95
C VAL A 90 5.13 -3.58 8.57
N GLY A 91 5.21 -4.48 7.59
CA GLY A 91 4.71 -4.27 6.24
C GLY A 91 5.31 -5.25 5.24
N THR A 92 5.13 -4.94 3.97
CA THR A 92 5.73 -5.63 2.83
C THR A 92 6.54 -4.64 2.01
N ALA A 93 7.65 -5.10 1.43
CA ALA A 93 8.49 -4.32 0.54
C ALA A 93 7.73 -4.00 -0.75
N ALA A 94 7.79 -2.73 -1.16
CA ALA A 94 7.34 -2.32 -2.47
C ALA A 94 8.35 -2.78 -3.55
N PRO A 95 7.99 -2.77 -4.85
CA PRO A 95 8.87 -3.17 -5.94
C PRO A 95 10.19 -2.39 -6.02
N GLN A 96 10.17 -1.13 -5.55
CA GLN A 96 11.37 -0.36 -5.25
C GLN A 96 11.39 -0.02 -3.75
N ILE A 97 12.57 -0.15 -3.15
CA ILE A 97 12.84 0.17 -1.75
C ILE A 97 14.09 1.02 -1.63
N ALA A 98 14.11 1.90 -0.64
CA ALA A 98 15.29 2.69 -0.28
C ALA A 98 16.04 1.98 0.83
N VAL A 99 17.14 1.31 0.48
CA VAL A 99 17.98 0.61 1.46
C VAL A 99 19.10 1.53 1.92
N THR A 100 19.44 1.47 3.20
CA THR A 100 20.65 2.11 3.72
C THR A 100 21.84 1.16 3.54
N ASP A 101 23.05 1.65 3.80
CA ASP A 101 24.26 0.80 3.88
C ASP A 101 24.35 0.03 5.21
N THR A 102 23.43 0.27 6.15
CA THR A 102 23.40 -0.41 7.44
C THR A 102 22.97 -1.86 7.26
N VAL A 103 23.89 -2.77 7.63
CA VAL A 103 23.65 -4.21 7.72
C VAL A 103 23.93 -4.69 9.14
N PHE A 104 23.02 -5.48 9.70
CA PHE A 104 23.20 -6.10 11.01
C PHE A 104 22.81 -7.57 10.96
N GLN A 105 23.76 -8.47 11.22
CA GLN A 105 23.53 -9.92 11.28
C GLN A 105 22.77 -10.49 10.06
N GLY A 106 23.09 -10.02 8.85
CA GLY A 106 22.45 -10.46 7.61
C GLY A 106 21.08 -9.82 7.35
N TRP A 107 20.73 -8.73 8.05
CA TRP A 107 19.56 -7.92 7.79
C TRP A 107 19.98 -6.55 7.28
N ARG A 108 19.35 -6.11 6.19
CA ARG A 108 19.52 -4.78 5.60
C ARG A 108 18.47 -3.84 6.17
N GLN A 109 18.87 -2.64 6.56
CA GLN A 109 17.93 -1.62 6.98
C GLN A 109 17.31 -0.92 5.76
N VAL A 110 15.99 -0.70 5.83
CA VAL A 110 15.18 -0.05 4.80
C VAL A 110 14.61 1.23 5.38
N LEU A 111 14.84 2.36 4.71
CA LEU A 111 14.16 3.61 5.00
C LEU A 111 12.74 3.54 4.41
N ARG A 112 11.72 3.68 5.27
CA ARG A 112 10.31 3.66 4.85
C ARG A 112 9.76 5.05 4.66
N SER A 113 10.03 5.93 5.63
CA SER A 113 9.61 7.32 5.58
C SER A 113 10.27 8.13 6.68
N GLY A 114 10.91 9.25 6.34
CA GLY A 114 11.50 10.17 7.32
C GLY A 114 12.46 9.41 8.24
N THR A 115 12.15 9.33 9.52
CA THR A 115 12.97 8.59 10.50
C THR A 115 12.49 7.17 10.78
N THR A 116 11.53 6.67 10.01
CA THR A 116 10.96 5.32 10.16
C THR A 116 11.72 4.33 9.32
N PHE A 117 12.34 3.35 10.00
CA PHE A 117 13.08 2.26 9.38
C PHE A 117 12.41 0.91 9.60
N ALA A 118 12.75 -0.04 8.75
CA ALA A 118 12.46 -1.45 8.93
C ALA A 118 13.66 -2.29 8.49
N TRP A 119 13.53 -3.60 8.60
CA TRP A 119 14.57 -4.56 8.28
C TRP A 119 14.04 -5.60 7.29
N ILE A 120 14.89 -6.00 6.36
CA ILE A 120 14.64 -7.09 5.41
C ILE A 120 15.87 -8.00 5.41
N PRO A 121 15.76 -9.32 5.22
CA PRO A 121 16.94 -10.15 5.06
C PRO A 121 17.78 -9.64 3.89
N GLU A 122 19.08 -9.56 4.09
CA GLU A 122 20.01 -9.01 3.10
C GLU A 122 19.99 -9.83 1.80
N ALA A 123 19.82 -11.15 1.91
CA ALA A 123 19.69 -12.05 0.77
C ALA A 123 18.45 -11.75 -0.11
N ASP A 124 17.45 -11.08 0.46
CA ASP A 124 16.21 -10.74 -0.24
C ASP A 124 16.27 -9.35 -0.87
N VAL A 125 17.43 -8.68 -0.87
CA VAL A 125 17.64 -7.39 -1.51
C VAL A 125 18.47 -7.57 -2.78
N VAL A 126 17.87 -7.23 -3.93
CA VAL A 126 18.51 -7.37 -5.24
C VAL A 126 18.68 -6.01 -5.92
N ALA A 127 19.47 -5.99 -7.01
CA ALA A 127 19.51 -4.83 -7.89
C ALA A 127 18.09 -4.45 -8.36
N TYR A 128 17.83 -3.16 -8.55
CA TYR A 128 16.51 -2.69 -8.95
C TYR A 128 16.01 -3.41 -10.21
N ARG A 129 14.77 -3.87 -10.15
CA ARG A 129 14.08 -4.57 -11.24
C ARG A 129 12.81 -3.77 -11.59
N PRO A 130 12.69 -3.24 -12.82
CA PRO A 130 11.46 -2.60 -13.24
C PRO A 130 10.32 -3.61 -13.35
N LEU A 131 9.11 -3.16 -13.07
CA LEU A 131 7.88 -3.96 -13.15
C LEU A 131 7.40 -4.18 -14.59
N VAL A 132 7.78 -3.28 -15.50
CA VAL A 132 7.34 -3.27 -16.89
C VAL A 132 8.53 -3.54 -17.79
N ASP A 133 8.37 -4.46 -18.74
CA ASP A 133 9.39 -4.75 -19.73
C ASP A 133 9.72 -3.51 -20.57
N GLY A 134 11.02 -3.31 -20.83
CA GLY A 134 11.52 -2.15 -21.58
C GLY A 134 11.68 -0.86 -20.78
N ALA A 135 11.23 -0.80 -19.51
CA ALA A 135 11.49 0.34 -18.64
C ALA A 135 12.97 0.45 -18.22
N SER A 136 13.37 1.62 -17.73
CA SER A 136 14.74 1.84 -17.25
C SER A 136 15.09 0.87 -16.12
N ARG A 137 16.31 0.34 -16.17
CA ARG A 137 16.90 -0.46 -15.07
C ARG A 137 17.66 0.41 -14.07
N ASN A 138 17.75 1.71 -14.32
CA ASN A 138 18.32 2.65 -13.39
C ASN A 138 17.21 3.14 -12.46
N CYS A 139 17.50 3.16 -11.17
CA CYS A 139 16.63 3.75 -10.17
C CYS A 139 17.50 4.53 -9.20
N VAL A 140 17.09 5.76 -8.91
CA VAL A 140 17.79 6.65 -7.99
C VAL A 140 16.80 7.16 -6.95
N VAL A 141 17.27 7.36 -5.72
CA VAL A 141 16.49 8.05 -4.69
C VAL A 141 16.77 9.53 -4.84
N THR A 142 15.72 10.34 -5.07
CA THR A 142 15.86 11.79 -5.29
C THR A 142 15.70 12.61 -4.01
N GLY A 143 15.22 11.98 -2.94
CA GLY A 143 15.03 12.59 -1.64
C GLY A 143 13.73 12.15 -0.97
N GLU A 144 13.24 13.00 -0.08
CA GLU A 144 11.93 12.86 0.57
C GLU A 144 11.10 14.14 0.36
N ASN A 145 9.78 13.98 0.29
CA ASN A 145 8.87 15.13 0.34
C ASN A 145 8.61 15.56 1.80
N ALA A 146 7.84 16.64 2.00
CA ALA A 146 7.50 17.17 3.32
C ALA A 146 6.78 16.16 4.26
N ALA A 147 6.15 15.12 3.70
CA ALA A 147 5.53 14.04 4.49
C ALA A 147 6.54 12.93 4.86
N GLY A 148 7.81 13.07 4.49
CA GLY A 148 8.84 12.06 4.67
C GLY A 148 8.69 10.87 3.73
N MET A 149 7.88 10.95 2.67
CA MET A 149 7.81 9.87 1.68
C MET A 149 9.08 9.87 0.85
N VAL A 150 9.70 8.71 0.64
CA VAL A 150 10.88 8.58 -0.23
C VAL A 150 10.47 8.60 -1.70
N LEU A 151 11.13 9.44 -2.48
CA LEU A 151 10.86 9.61 -3.91
C LEU A 151 11.96 8.92 -4.73
N PHE A 152 11.53 8.28 -5.80
CA PHE A 152 12.39 7.56 -6.73
C PHE A 152 12.26 8.17 -8.12
N ASP A 153 13.36 8.21 -8.85
CA ASP A 153 13.39 8.57 -10.27
C ASP A 153 14.06 7.45 -11.08
N TYR A 154 13.69 7.36 -12.35
CA TYR A 154 14.06 6.29 -13.28
C TYR A 154 14.67 6.90 -14.54
N PRO A 155 15.88 7.48 -14.44
CA PRO A 155 16.50 8.17 -15.56
C PRO A 155 16.61 7.24 -16.76
N ALA A 156 16.29 7.78 -17.93
CA ALA A 156 16.54 7.11 -19.19
C ALA A 156 18.05 6.83 -19.35
N LYS A 157 18.38 5.78 -20.10
CA LYS A 157 19.78 5.49 -20.46
C LYS A 157 20.32 6.54 -21.41
#